data_AF-A0A349NIT8-F1
#
_entry.id   AF-A0A349NIT8-F1
#
_cell.length_a   1.000
_cell.length_b   1.000
_cell.length_c   1.000
_cell.angle_alpha   90.00
_cell.angle_beta   90.00
_cell.angle_gamma   90.00
#
_symmetry.space_group_name_H-M   'P 1'
#
loop_
_entity.id
_entity.type
_entity.pdbx_description
1 polymer ?
#
loop_
_entity_poly.entity_id
_entity_poly.type
_entity_poly.pdbx_seq_one_letter_code
_entity_poly.pdbx_strand_id
1 'polypeptide(L)'
;KGSVPEIITKAMDYIQSVVIQEQVIKPKKDLHSHRFFNYPYQALEEAVVNAMYHRDYQESEPAKITIEPEGISILSFSGPDRSISALAIKECRKLKSRRYRNRRLGDFLKELDMSEGRGTGIPTIQKELKNNGSPRASIETDDDRTYFLMDIPMHEGFGNEVILNVEK
;
A
#
# COMPACT_ATOMS: atom_id res chain seq x y z
N LYS A 1 6.58 18.11 -7.42
CA LYS A 1 6.42 19.35 -6.62
C LYS A 1 4.95 19.75 -6.62
N GLY A 2 4.47 20.32 -5.52
CA GLY A 2 3.06 20.66 -5.31
C GLY A 2 2.73 20.59 -3.83
N SER A 3 1.48 20.89 -3.48
CA SER A 3 0.93 20.57 -2.17
C SER A 3 0.90 19.05 -1.95
N VAL A 4 0.72 18.60 -0.69
CA VAL A 4 0.67 17.17 -0.38
C VAL A 4 -0.45 16.45 -1.17
N PRO A 5 -1.70 16.96 -1.23
CA PRO A 5 -2.75 16.35 -2.06
C PRO A 5 -2.37 16.29 -3.55
N GLU A 6 -1.81 17.37 -4.11
CA GLU A 6 -1.39 17.39 -5.52
C GLU A 6 -0.30 16.35 -5.82
N ILE A 7 0.62 16.13 -4.88
CA ILE A 7 1.67 15.10 -5.03
C ILE A 7 1.04 13.71 -4.99
N ILE A 8 0.10 13.46 -4.07
CA ILE A 8 -0.62 12.18 -3.96
C ILE A 8 -1.39 11.92 -5.26
N THR A 9 -2.20 12.87 -5.72
CA THR A 9 -2.98 12.75 -6.97
C THR A 9 -2.07 12.45 -8.16
N LYS A 10 -1.00 13.24 -8.36
CA LYS A 10 -0.07 13.01 -9.48
C LYS A 10 0.62 11.65 -9.42
N ALA A 11 0.97 11.17 -8.23
CA ALA A 11 1.55 9.84 -8.06
C ALA A 11 0.54 8.75 -8.40
N MET A 12 -0.70 8.87 -7.92
CA MET A 12 -1.77 7.92 -8.20
C MET A 12 -2.19 7.91 -9.68
N ASP A 13 -2.26 9.07 -10.33
CA ASP A 13 -2.53 9.17 -11.77
C ASP A 13 -1.48 8.40 -12.59
N TYR A 14 -0.20 8.54 -12.23
CA TYR A 14 0.89 7.79 -12.87
C TYR A 14 0.77 6.29 -12.61
N ILE A 15 0.56 5.89 -11.36
CA ILE A 15 0.41 4.48 -10.97
C ILE A 15 -0.78 3.85 -11.70
N GLN A 16 -1.93 4.54 -11.74
CA GLN A 16 -3.14 4.04 -12.38
C GLN A 16 -2.96 3.87 -13.90
N SER A 17 -2.29 4.81 -14.55
CA SER A 17 -2.13 4.80 -16.01
C SER A 17 -1.02 3.90 -16.52
N VAL A 18 0.05 3.71 -15.74
CA VAL A 18 1.26 3.00 -16.19
C VAL A 18 1.44 1.64 -15.50
N VAL A 19 1.04 1.52 -14.24
CA VAL A 19 1.39 0.36 -13.40
C VAL A 19 0.21 -0.58 -13.24
N ILE A 20 -0.98 -0.06 -12.92
CA ILE A 20 -2.16 -0.89 -12.65
C ILE A 20 -2.68 -1.50 -13.97
N GLN A 21 -2.85 -2.82 -13.97
CA GLN A 21 -3.38 -3.58 -15.09
C GLN A 21 -4.47 -4.53 -14.60
N GLU A 22 -5.55 -4.65 -15.38
CA GLU A 22 -6.62 -5.63 -15.15
C GLU A 22 -6.35 -6.89 -15.96
N GLN A 23 -6.54 -8.06 -15.35
CA GLN A 23 -6.52 -9.35 -16.04
C GLN A 23 -7.88 -10.03 -15.90
N VAL A 24 -8.38 -10.56 -17.02
CA VAL A 24 -9.66 -11.24 -17.11
C VAL A 24 -9.43 -12.68 -17.54
N ILE A 25 -9.66 -13.63 -16.64
CA ILE A 25 -9.58 -15.06 -16.93
C ILE A 25 -10.99 -15.60 -17.18
N LYS A 26 -11.19 -16.27 -18.32
CA LYS A 26 -12.42 -16.99 -18.65
C LYS A 26 -12.17 -18.50 -18.58
N PRO A 27 -12.56 -19.20 -17.50
CA PRO A 27 -12.42 -20.64 -17.41
C PRO A 27 -13.28 -21.34 -18.47
N LYS A 28 -12.80 -22.45 -19.04
CA LYS A 28 -13.54 -23.20 -20.09
C LYS A 28 -14.87 -23.83 -19.60
N LYS A 29 -15.05 -23.97 -18.28
CA LYS A 29 -16.20 -24.63 -17.64
C LYS A 29 -16.94 -23.73 -16.64
N ASP A 30 -16.57 -22.44 -16.55
CA ASP A 30 -17.29 -21.48 -15.73
C ASP A 30 -17.94 -20.44 -16.65
N LEU A 31 -19.18 -20.07 -16.35
CA LEU A 31 -19.90 -19.00 -17.03
C LEU A 31 -19.40 -17.61 -16.58
N HIS A 32 -18.77 -17.52 -15.41
CA HIS A 32 -18.27 -16.27 -14.86
C HIS A 32 -16.80 -16.03 -15.20
N SER A 33 -16.48 -14.81 -15.63
CA SER A 33 -15.09 -14.36 -15.78
C SER A 33 -14.51 -13.94 -14.44
N HIS A 34 -13.34 -14.44 -14.06
CA HIS A 34 -12.59 -13.93 -12.92
C HIS A 34 -11.79 -12.70 -13.35
N ARG A 35 -11.93 -11.60 -12.60
CA ARG A 35 -11.25 -10.33 -12.83
C ARG A 35 -10.45 -9.98 -11.60
N PHE A 36 -9.20 -9.60 -11.79
CA PHE A 36 -8.32 -9.11 -10.74
C PHE A 36 -7.30 -8.15 -11.32
N PHE A 37 -6.74 -7.30 -10.47
CA PHE A 37 -5.68 -6.37 -10.84
C PHE A 37 -4.32 -6.90 -10.39
N ASN A 38 -3.24 -6.47 -11.04
CA ASN A 38 -1.90 -6.74 -10.54
C ASN A 38 -1.68 -6.10 -9.16
N TYR A 39 -2.27 -4.93 -8.94
CA TYR A 39 -2.37 -4.23 -7.67
C TYR A 39 -3.74 -3.55 -7.54
N PRO A 40 -4.45 -3.71 -6.41
CA PRO A 40 -5.69 -2.97 -6.17
C PRO A 40 -5.40 -1.48 -6.01
N TYR A 41 -6.11 -0.63 -6.75
CA TYR A 41 -5.95 0.82 -6.67
C TYR A 41 -6.03 1.34 -5.23
N GLN A 42 -7.05 0.91 -4.48
CA GLN A 42 -7.28 1.37 -3.11
C GLN A 42 -6.14 0.98 -2.15
N ALA A 43 -5.49 -0.18 -2.36
CA ALA A 43 -4.35 -0.59 -1.55
C ALA A 43 -3.14 0.33 -1.80
N LEU A 44 -2.89 0.70 -3.06
CA LEU A 44 -1.81 1.62 -3.41
C LEU A 44 -2.11 3.05 -2.95
N GLU A 45 -3.33 3.53 -3.15
CA GLU A 45 -3.76 4.86 -2.68
C GLU A 45 -3.53 5.01 -1.18
N GLU A 46 -4.02 4.06 -0.39
CA GLU A 46 -3.88 4.09 1.06
C GLU A 46 -2.40 4.01 1.48
N ALA A 47 -1.56 3.25 0.77
CA ALA A 47 -0.14 3.17 1.07
C ALA A 47 0.60 4.48 0.77
N VAL A 48 0.30 5.13 -0.37
CA VAL A 48 0.86 6.42 -0.77
C VAL A 48 0.43 7.54 0.16
N VAL A 49 -0.87 7.60 0.50
CA VAL A 49 -1.41 8.56 1.47
C VAL A 49 -0.74 8.35 2.83
N ASN A 50 -0.58 7.11 3.29
CA ASN A 50 0.09 6.84 4.57
C ASN A 50 1.56 7.25 4.56
N ALA A 51 2.29 7.02 3.47
CA ALA A 51 3.67 7.47 3.34
C ALA A 51 3.77 9.00 3.46
N MET A 52 2.89 9.73 2.77
CA MET A 52 2.85 11.20 2.84
C MET A 52 2.36 11.73 4.19
N TYR A 53 1.38 11.06 4.81
CA TYR A 53 0.85 11.44 6.10
C TYR A 53 1.89 11.24 7.21
N HIS A 54 2.63 10.14 7.18
CA HIS A 54 3.59 9.79 8.23
C HIS A 54 5.01 10.33 8.01
N ARG A 55 5.31 10.85 6.81
CA ARG A 55 6.59 11.48 6.45
C ARG A 55 7.06 12.47 7.50
N ASP A 56 8.36 12.43 7.80
CA ASP A 56 9.01 13.52 8.52
C ASP A 56 9.30 14.67 7.55
N TYR A 57 8.58 15.78 7.71
CA TYR A 57 8.73 16.95 6.84
C TYR A 57 9.94 17.81 7.20
N GLN A 58 10.65 17.49 8.29
CA GLN A 58 11.93 18.11 8.62
C GLN A 58 13.09 17.47 7.85
N GLU A 59 12.93 16.20 7.45
CA GLU A 59 13.90 15.49 6.61
C GLU A 59 13.78 15.92 5.15
N SER A 60 14.93 16.10 4.50
CA SER A 60 14.99 16.44 3.07
C SER A 60 14.55 15.28 2.18
N GLU A 61 14.72 14.05 2.66
CA GLU A 61 14.48 12.89 1.83
C GLU A 61 13.00 12.68 1.52
N PRO A 62 12.64 12.46 0.24
CA PRO A 62 11.26 12.25 -0.15
C PRO A 62 10.78 10.85 0.25
N ALA A 63 9.46 10.67 0.33
CA ALA A 63 8.90 9.32 0.24
C ALA A 63 9.23 8.76 -1.15
N LYS A 64 9.76 7.54 -1.22
CA LYS A 64 10.19 6.90 -2.46
C LYS A 64 9.26 5.74 -2.78
N ILE A 65 8.78 5.69 -4.02
CA ILE A 65 8.03 4.57 -4.57
C ILE A 65 8.94 3.88 -5.58
N THR A 66 9.24 2.61 -5.35
CA THR A 66 10.01 1.76 -6.27
C THR A 66 9.06 0.72 -6.85
N ILE A 67 9.08 0.54 -8.16
CA ILE A 67 8.28 -0.45 -8.87
C ILE A 67 9.24 -1.43 -9.51
N GLU A 68 9.20 -2.68 -9.05
CA GLU A 68 10.01 -3.78 -9.53
C GLU A 68 9.09 -4.87 -10.11
N PRO A 69 9.61 -5.80 -10.95
CA PRO A 69 8.80 -6.87 -11.51
C PRO A 69 8.04 -7.71 -10.47
N GLU A 70 8.58 -7.84 -9.26
CA GLU A 70 8.06 -8.67 -8.18
C GLU A 70 7.04 -7.93 -7.30
N GLY A 71 7.07 -6.59 -7.27
CA GLY A 71 6.33 -5.81 -6.28
C GLY A 71 6.57 -4.30 -6.34
N ILE A 72 5.79 -3.60 -5.53
CA ILE A 72 5.94 -2.16 -5.29
C ILE A 72 6.40 -1.96 -3.86
N SER A 73 7.44 -1.16 -3.67
CA SER A 73 7.97 -0.79 -2.37
C SER A 73 7.82 0.70 -2.13
N ILE A 74 7.25 1.09 -0.99
CA ILE A 74 7.03 2.47 -0.58
C ILE A 74 7.84 2.74 0.69
N LEU A 75 8.88 3.56 0.54
CA LEU A 75 9.82 3.91 1.60
C LEU A 75 9.56 5.32 2.13
N SER A 76 9.49 5.46 3.44
CA SER A 76 9.56 6.75 4.15
C SER A 76 10.67 6.71 5.19
N PHE A 77 11.45 7.79 5.30
CA PHE A 77 12.53 7.97 6.30
C PHE A 77 11.99 8.38 7.68
N SER A 78 10.88 7.75 8.06
CA SER A 78 10.20 7.95 9.33
C SER A 78 9.62 6.61 9.76
N GLY A 79 10.29 5.91 10.66
CA GLY A 79 9.85 4.59 11.08
C GLY A 79 8.59 4.60 11.94
N PRO A 80 8.01 3.41 12.20
CA PRO A 80 6.87 3.26 13.09
C PRO A 80 7.17 3.82 14.49
N ASP A 81 6.14 4.38 15.13
CA ASP A 81 6.25 4.84 16.51
C ASP A 81 6.76 3.72 17.44
N ARG A 82 7.68 4.03 18.34
CA ARG A 82 8.33 3.06 19.24
C ARG A 82 7.36 2.33 20.17
N SER A 83 6.13 2.83 20.35
CA SER A 83 5.09 2.12 21.10
C SER A 83 4.49 0.93 20.35
N ILE A 84 4.75 0.80 19.04
CA ILE A 84 4.34 -0.32 18.20
C ILE A 84 5.32 -1.48 18.40
N SER A 85 4.80 -2.64 18.81
CA SER A 85 5.62 -3.83 19.03
C SER A 85 6.16 -4.40 17.71
N ALA A 86 7.34 -5.03 17.77
CA ALA A 86 7.91 -5.73 16.62
C ALA A 86 6.97 -6.83 16.09
N LEU A 87 6.22 -7.50 16.97
CA LEU A 87 5.19 -8.47 16.58
C LEU A 87 4.09 -7.81 15.74
N ALA A 88 3.58 -6.64 16.14
CA ALA A 88 2.54 -5.94 15.38
C ALA A 88 3.02 -5.49 14.00
N ILE A 89 4.30 -5.09 13.89
CA ILE A 89 4.94 -4.75 12.60
C ILE A 89 5.02 -6.01 11.73
N LYS A 90 5.55 -7.12 12.28
CA LYS A 90 5.66 -8.40 11.57
C LYS A 90 4.32 -8.94 11.10
N GLU A 91 3.27 -8.83 11.92
CA GLU A 91 1.92 -9.26 11.56
C GLU A 91 1.28 -8.40 10.45
N CYS A 92 1.75 -7.16 10.30
CA CYS A 92 1.28 -6.18 9.31
C CYS A 92 -0.26 -6.14 9.21
N ARG A 93 -0.97 -6.28 10.33
CA ARG A 93 -2.44 -6.38 10.35
C ARG A 93 -3.10 -5.08 10.78
N LYS A 94 -2.60 -4.50 11.85
CA LYS A 94 -3.09 -3.24 12.41
C LYS A 94 -2.01 -2.62 13.28
N LEU A 95 -1.62 -1.40 12.93
CA LEU A 95 -0.70 -0.61 13.73
C LEU A 95 -1.48 0.45 14.50
N LYS A 96 -1.32 0.47 15.83
CA LYS A 96 -1.92 1.48 16.69
C LYS A 96 -0.81 2.34 17.29
N SER A 97 -0.56 3.49 16.67
CA SER A 97 0.31 4.49 17.29
C SER A 97 -0.45 5.31 18.34
N ARG A 98 0.23 5.62 19.45
CA ARG A 98 -0.25 6.58 20.45
C ARG A 98 0.00 8.03 20.02
N ARG A 99 0.97 8.27 19.13
CA ARG A 99 1.39 9.60 18.68
C ARG A 99 1.35 9.68 17.16
N TYR A 100 0.72 10.75 16.68
CA TYR A 100 0.67 11.10 15.26
C TYR A 100 1.39 12.43 15.14
N ARG A 101 2.45 12.48 14.33
CA ARG A 101 3.29 13.68 14.13
C ARG A 101 2.51 14.76 13.40
N ASN A 102 1.91 14.40 12.25
CA ASN A 102 1.29 15.35 11.34
C ASN A 102 -0.24 15.46 11.53
N ARG A 103 -0.74 15.56 12.77
CA ARG A 103 -2.20 15.50 13.06
C ARG A 103 -3.06 16.39 12.17
N ARG A 104 -2.66 17.66 11.99
CA ARG A 104 -3.38 18.62 11.14
C ARG A 104 -3.42 18.20 9.67
N LEU A 105 -2.32 17.64 9.16
CA LEU A 105 -2.29 17.10 7.80
C LEU A 105 -3.24 15.90 7.68
N GLY A 106 -3.26 15.02 8.68
CA GLY A 106 -4.19 13.88 8.70
C GLY A 106 -5.66 14.32 8.73
N ASP A 107 -5.99 15.32 9.55
CA ASP A 107 -7.34 15.88 9.61
C ASP A 107 -7.71 16.56 8.26
N PHE A 108 -6.78 17.27 7.64
CA PHE A 108 -6.96 17.87 6.30
C PHE A 108 -7.13 16.83 5.18
N LEU A 109 -6.33 15.78 5.16
CA LEU A 109 -6.46 14.69 4.16
C LEU A 109 -7.79 13.94 4.33
N LYS A 110 -8.28 13.83 5.57
CA LYS A 110 -9.61 13.29 5.84
C LYS A 110 -10.73 14.19 5.31
N GLU A 111 -10.62 15.51 5.45
CA GLU A 111 -11.59 16.46 4.89
C GLU A 111 -11.64 16.44 3.35
N LEU A 112 -10.55 16.04 2.70
CA LEU A 112 -10.46 15.82 1.26
C LEU A 112 -10.89 14.41 0.82
N ASP A 113 -11.46 13.61 1.72
CA ASP A 113 -11.84 12.21 1.48
C ASP A 113 -10.69 11.29 1.02
N MET A 114 -9.44 11.68 1.28
CA MET A 114 -8.24 10.90 0.93
C MET A 114 -7.82 9.92 2.04
N SER A 115 -8.45 9.97 3.21
CA SER A 115 -8.17 9.05 4.31
C SER A 115 -9.39 8.85 5.20
N GLU A 116 -9.70 7.59 5.52
CA GLU A 116 -10.84 7.23 6.36
C GLU A 116 -10.62 7.49 7.87
N GLY A 117 -9.37 7.77 8.28
CA GLY A 117 -9.03 8.09 9.66
C GLY A 117 -7.81 7.34 10.21
N ARG A 118 -7.68 7.32 11.54
CA ARG A 118 -6.45 6.86 12.21
C ARG A 118 -6.48 5.34 12.44
N GLY A 119 -5.43 4.67 11.97
CA GLY A 119 -5.20 3.24 12.23
C GLY A 119 -6.10 2.29 11.42
N THR A 120 -6.70 2.79 10.35
CA THR A 120 -7.45 2.02 9.34
C THR A 120 -6.60 1.67 8.13
N GLY A 121 -5.54 2.43 7.83
CA GLY A 121 -4.78 2.26 6.60
C GLY A 121 -4.18 0.88 6.36
N ILE A 122 -3.37 0.36 7.29
CA ILE A 122 -2.82 -1.01 7.18
C ILE A 122 -3.95 -2.06 7.06
N PRO A 123 -5.01 -2.04 7.90
CA PRO A 123 -6.17 -2.90 7.68
C PRO A 123 -6.82 -2.80 6.30
N THR A 124 -6.97 -1.58 5.75
CA THR A 124 -7.55 -1.35 4.42
C THR A 124 -6.68 -1.95 3.34
N ILE A 125 -5.36 -1.70 3.35
CA ILE A 125 -4.39 -2.28 2.41
C ILE A 125 -4.50 -3.81 2.41
N GLN A 126 -4.45 -4.44 3.59
CA GLN A 126 -4.54 -5.90 3.71
C GLN A 126 -5.90 -6.45 3.24
N LYS A 127 -6.99 -5.73 3.50
CA LYS A 127 -8.34 -6.11 3.07
C LYS A 127 -8.46 -6.06 1.55
N GLU A 128 -8.00 -4.99 0.92
CA GLU A 128 -8.11 -4.80 -0.53
C GLU A 128 -7.21 -5.79 -1.29
N LEU A 129 -5.99 -6.06 -0.79
CA LEU A 129 -5.14 -7.13 -1.32
C LEU A 129 -5.83 -8.50 -1.21
N LYS A 130 -6.39 -8.82 -0.05
CA LYS A 130 -7.11 -10.07 0.16
C LYS A 130 -8.32 -10.21 -0.78
N ASN A 131 -9.12 -9.15 -0.94
CA ASN A 131 -10.30 -9.15 -1.80
C ASN A 131 -9.93 -9.37 -3.28
N ASN A 132 -8.78 -8.85 -3.70
CA ASN A 132 -8.25 -9.03 -5.04
C ASN A 132 -7.58 -10.40 -5.25
N GLY A 133 -7.35 -11.18 -4.19
CA GLY A 133 -6.60 -12.44 -4.27
C GLY A 133 -5.07 -12.25 -4.28
N SER A 134 -4.58 -11.05 -3.99
CA SER A 134 -3.15 -10.74 -3.96
C SER A 134 -2.46 -11.27 -2.69
N PRO A 135 -1.14 -11.51 -2.75
CA PRO A 135 -0.33 -11.71 -1.56
C PRO A 135 -0.41 -10.53 -0.60
N ARG A 136 -0.11 -10.79 0.67
CA ARG A 136 -0.16 -9.77 1.73
C ARG A 136 1.01 -8.80 1.62
N ALA A 137 0.74 -7.54 1.95
CA ALA A 137 1.80 -6.55 2.15
C ALA A 137 2.62 -6.86 3.41
N SER A 138 3.90 -6.51 3.39
CA SER A 138 4.82 -6.57 4.55
C SER A 138 5.32 -5.18 4.93
N ILE A 139 5.84 -5.08 6.16
CA ILE A 139 6.51 -3.88 6.65
C ILE A 139 7.89 -4.27 7.13
N GLU A 140 8.89 -3.54 6.65
CA GLU A 140 10.25 -3.60 7.12
C GLU A 140 10.66 -2.27 7.77
N THR A 141 11.45 -2.36 8.83
CA THR A 141 12.07 -1.25 9.56
C THR A 141 13.21 -1.83 10.39
N ASP A 142 14.18 -1.00 10.72
CA ASP A 142 15.20 -1.34 11.72
C ASP A 142 14.69 -1.21 13.17
N ASP A 143 15.54 -1.61 14.11
CA ASP A 143 15.29 -1.53 15.56
C ASP A 143 15.19 -0.07 16.04
N ASP A 144 15.93 0.84 15.41
CA ASP A 144 15.96 2.26 15.74
C ASP A 144 14.74 3.05 15.23
N ARG A 145 13.95 2.44 14.34
CA ARG A 145 12.78 3.02 13.65
C ARG A 145 13.16 4.20 12.76
N THR A 146 14.26 4.09 12.03
CA THR A 146 14.74 5.14 11.13
C THR A 146 13.95 5.21 9.83
N TYR A 147 13.35 4.09 9.40
CA TYR A 147 12.55 4.04 8.18
C TYR A 147 11.30 3.16 8.32
N PHE A 148 10.38 3.36 7.40
CA PHE A 148 9.20 2.52 7.19
C PHE A 148 9.19 2.12 5.72
N LEU A 149 9.41 0.85 5.44
CA LEU A 149 9.32 0.27 4.10
C LEU A 149 8.08 -0.62 4.05
N MET A 150 7.16 -0.31 3.15
CA MET A 150 6.03 -1.17 2.85
C MET A 150 6.22 -1.83 1.51
N ASP A 151 6.18 -3.15 1.48
CA ASP A 151 6.24 -3.94 0.26
C ASP A 151 4.86 -4.51 -0.06
N ILE A 152 4.43 -4.32 -1.29
CA ILE A 152 3.17 -4.79 -1.85
C ILE A 152 3.53 -5.72 -3.01
N PRO A 153 3.43 -7.05 -2.82
CA PRO A 153 3.74 -7.99 -3.88
C PRO A 153 2.75 -7.89 -5.03
N MET A 154 3.20 -8.19 -6.25
CA MET A 154 2.31 -8.32 -7.40
C MET A 154 1.33 -9.49 -7.20
N HIS A 155 0.10 -9.35 -7.71
CA HIS A 155 -0.83 -10.48 -7.78
C HIS A 155 -0.22 -11.65 -8.58
N GLU A 156 -0.24 -12.86 -8.04
CA GLU A 156 0.43 -14.05 -8.62
C GLU A 156 -0.04 -14.43 -10.03
N GLY A 157 -1.30 -14.10 -10.35
CA GLY A 157 -1.85 -14.26 -11.71
C GLY A 157 -1.16 -13.42 -12.79
N PHE A 158 -0.39 -12.40 -12.39
CA PHE A 158 0.46 -11.60 -13.26
C PHE A 158 1.90 -12.14 -13.18
N GLY A 159 2.48 -12.50 -14.31
CA GLY A 159 3.79 -13.16 -14.40
C GLY A 159 3.81 -14.25 -15.48
N ASN A 160 4.97 -14.85 -15.74
CA ASN A 160 5.12 -15.89 -16.79
C ASN A 160 4.60 -17.27 -16.38
N GLU A 161 4.18 -17.48 -15.14
CA GLU A 161 3.63 -18.76 -14.66
C GLU A 161 2.23 -18.59 -14.09
N VAL A 162 1.23 -18.84 -14.93
CA VAL A 162 -0.15 -19.04 -14.46
C VAL A 162 -0.23 -20.46 -13.89
N ILE A 163 -0.11 -20.60 -12.57
CA ILE A 163 -0.47 -21.85 -11.88
C ILE A 163 -2.00 -21.92 -11.86
N LEU A 164 -2.58 -22.53 -12.90
CA LEU A 164 -3.97 -22.97 -12.85
C LEU A 164 -4.03 -24.19 -11.93
N ASN A 165 -4.40 -23.98 -10.67
CA ASN A 165 -4.85 -25.08 -9.82
C ASN A 165 -6.16 -25.63 -10.40
N VAL A 166 -6.04 -26.62 -11.28
CA VAL A 166 -7.13 -27.50 -11.64
C VAL A 166 -7.20 -28.54 -10.52
N GLU A 167 -8.08 -28.32 -9.55
CA GLU A 167 -8.42 -29.37 -8.59
C GLU A 167 -8.86 -30.63 -9.35
N LYS A 168 -8.28 -31.78 -8.99
CA LYS A 168 -8.56 -33.10 -9.54
C LYS A 168 -9.84 -33.69 -8.97
#